data_AF-A0A8J5NXQ1-F1
#
_entry.id   AF-A0A8J5NXQ1-F1
#
_cell.length_a   1.000
_cell.length_b   1.000
_cell.length_c   1.000
_cell.angle_alpha   90.00
_cell.angle_beta   90.00
_cell.angle_gamma   90.00
#
_symmetry.space_group_name_H-M   'P 1'
#
loop_
_entity.id
_entity.type
_entity.pdbx_description
1 polymer ?
#
loop_
_entity_poly.entity_id
_entity_poly.type
_entity_poly.pdbx_seq_one_letter_code
_entity_poly.pdbx_strand_id
1 'polypeptide(L)'
;MSPVADMPNPFAHSPSTPPPSPTSTISDSNTLEVENGEKMFAARLITAVEKLVENKLSDNRPAGTENPEVKGVKPCAGHATTLAYKHVEETWDDKTFKYKIVEDNQSSVGNLDQFVFVTRDRIDRRTQDKTTFIDVKSPVLRDVLREGCRDFRGISLAGDTPSIEQNVVFHIRSFLRYRRDTIVAEQDAMNHSHLNLLVDYIETEFHSIDEELAGLAIKNEITFDLLWALFEPNEKVLTTCPGTGSPRCVLHNYCEEGEEMDGSKFMRLDTRFLGTDGKIFGEATNRIKIPHFPGARRIDFLPAYPLRFHHNYDEIFRELVENGRRFISLHGSHHLQYRGFAFCFDDEGEIVKRHVDGRIMVDPVGFREHNPGHPQPTVRNVNPIQETPRPSNWTGSFSSETVVLQDEDFLICGPTVLGFCHGGKKFLEFAVAYISDITWMPSSYDDVRIPDAQKKAIWALTHAYFSDDTENGLEDIVQGKGRGINFLL
;
A
#
# COMPACT_ATOMS: atom_id res chain seq x y z
N MET A 1 -81.70 7.73 38.66
CA MET A 1 -80.73 7.24 39.67
C MET A 1 -79.46 8.05 39.50
N SER A 2 -79.28 9.10 40.30
CA SER A 2 -77.99 9.79 40.52
C SER A 2 -77.15 8.99 41.53
N PRO A 3 -75.91 9.39 41.90
CA PRO A 3 -74.83 10.10 41.16
C PRO A 3 -73.48 9.31 41.23
N VAL A 4 -72.51 9.52 40.33
CA VAL A 4 -71.34 10.45 40.40
C VAL A 4 -70.48 10.34 41.67
N ALA A 5 -69.21 9.99 41.46
CA ALA A 5 -68.03 10.53 42.16
C ALA A 5 -66.96 10.78 41.07
N ASP A 6 -66.73 12.03 40.61
CA ASP A 6 -65.84 13.07 41.18
C ASP A 6 -64.39 12.58 41.36
N MET A 7 -63.33 13.22 40.83
CA MET A 7 -63.13 14.62 40.46
C MET A 7 -61.76 14.79 39.70
N PRO A 8 -61.19 16.01 39.47
CA PRO A 8 -61.16 16.70 38.18
C PRO A 8 -59.76 16.91 37.56
N ASN A 9 -59.74 17.38 36.30
CA ASN A 9 -58.62 18.10 35.70
C ASN A 9 -58.75 19.59 36.07
N PRO A 10 -57.65 20.30 36.41
CA PRO A 10 -57.44 21.53 35.66
C PRO A 10 -55.96 21.89 35.43
N PHE A 11 -55.69 22.41 34.23
CA PHE A 11 -54.53 23.23 33.93
C PHE A 11 -54.42 24.40 34.92
N ALA A 12 -53.27 24.54 35.57
CA ALA A 12 -52.80 25.80 36.14
C ALA A 12 -51.27 25.89 35.98
N HIS A 13 -50.85 26.80 35.11
CA HIS A 13 -49.47 27.17 34.87
C HIS A 13 -48.84 27.86 36.09
N SER A 14 -47.58 27.53 36.42
CA SER A 14 -46.57 28.43 36.99
C SER A 14 -45.17 27.78 36.91
N PRO A 15 -44.08 28.56 36.80
CA PRO A 15 -42.86 28.17 36.09
C PRO A 15 -41.84 27.50 37.01
N SER A 16 -41.29 26.35 36.60
CA SER A 16 -40.07 25.80 37.20
C SER A 16 -38.86 26.44 36.54
N THR A 17 -38.18 27.31 37.29
CA THR A 17 -36.82 27.79 37.02
C THR A 17 -35.89 26.63 36.67
N PRO A 18 -35.06 26.74 35.60
CA PRO A 18 -34.01 25.78 35.34
C PRO A 18 -32.93 25.87 36.43
N PRO A 19 -32.24 24.75 36.77
CA PRO A 19 -31.12 24.78 37.69
C PRO A 19 -29.99 25.64 37.12
N PRO A 20 -29.17 26.31 37.96
CA PRO A 20 -28.08 27.15 37.48
C PRO A 20 -27.08 26.27 36.73
N SER A 21 -26.76 26.69 35.50
CA SER A 21 -25.66 26.13 34.72
C SER A 21 -24.36 26.25 35.51
N PRO A 22 -23.52 25.21 35.55
CA PRO A 22 -22.19 25.35 36.15
C PRO A 22 -21.43 26.40 35.35
N THR A 23 -21.04 27.48 36.01
CA THR A 23 -20.05 28.42 35.48
C THR A 23 -18.71 27.70 35.53
N SER A 24 -18.40 26.90 34.50
CA SER A 24 -17.03 26.52 34.22
C SER A 24 -16.40 27.70 33.50
N THR A 25 -15.57 28.44 34.21
CA THR A 25 -14.53 29.26 33.63
C THR A 25 -13.71 28.34 32.71
N ILE A 26 -14.01 28.34 31.41
CA ILE A 26 -13.16 27.71 30.41
C ILE A 26 -11.93 28.59 30.36
N SER A 27 -10.90 28.14 31.05
CA SER A 27 -9.56 28.66 30.91
C SER A 27 -9.15 28.60 29.44
N ASP A 28 -8.58 29.69 28.94
CA ASP A 28 -7.98 29.85 27.60
C ASP A 28 -6.88 28.80 27.26
N SER A 29 -6.64 27.84 28.14
CA SER A 29 -5.70 26.72 27.96
C SER A 29 -6.15 25.73 26.90
N ASN A 30 -7.45 25.45 26.75
CA ASN A 30 -7.93 24.44 25.79
C ASN A 30 -7.81 24.92 24.34
N THR A 31 -7.97 26.21 24.08
CA THR A 31 -7.81 26.81 22.75
C THR A 31 -6.33 26.84 22.34
N LEU A 32 -5.43 27.09 23.31
CA LEU A 32 -3.98 27.03 23.11
C LEU A 32 -3.46 25.61 22.92
N GLU A 33 -4.06 24.59 23.56
CA GLU A 33 -3.69 23.18 23.37
C GLU A 33 -4.13 22.63 22.00
N VAL A 34 -5.30 23.02 21.50
CA VAL A 34 -5.75 22.64 20.15
C VAL A 34 -4.92 23.35 19.07
N GLU A 35 -4.63 24.65 19.21
CA GLU A 35 -3.72 25.35 18.29
C GLU A 35 -2.29 24.82 18.35
N ASN A 36 -1.79 24.42 19.54
CA ASN A 36 -0.48 23.77 19.65
C ASN A 36 -0.47 22.37 19.04
N GLY A 37 -1.58 21.63 19.13
CA GLY A 37 -1.76 20.33 18.47
C GLY A 37 -1.73 20.46 16.94
N GLU A 38 -2.44 21.44 16.39
CA GLU A 38 -2.46 21.74 14.96
C GLU A 38 -1.09 22.24 14.45
N LYS A 39 -0.41 23.12 15.20
CA LYS A 39 0.95 23.58 14.87
C LYS A 39 1.98 22.47 14.99
N MET A 40 1.87 21.58 15.99
CA MET A 40 2.73 20.40 16.10
C MET A 40 2.48 19.41 14.97
N PHE A 41 1.23 19.24 14.52
CA PHE A 41 0.89 18.39 13.37
C PHE A 41 1.46 18.97 12.07
N ALA A 42 1.31 20.28 11.83
CA ALA A 42 1.90 20.96 10.69
C ALA A 42 3.45 20.88 10.69
N ALA A 43 4.07 21.06 11.86
CA ALA A 43 5.52 20.90 12.01
C ALA A 43 5.97 19.45 11.76
N ARG A 44 5.22 18.46 12.26
CA ARG A 44 5.49 17.04 11.98
C ARG A 44 5.32 16.72 10.49
N LEU A 45 4.36 17.33 9.80
CA LEU A 45 4.15 17.18 8.36
C LEU A 45 5.33 17.77 7.56
N ILE A 46 5.77 18.98 7.89
CA ILE A 46 6.92 19.63 7.25
C ILE A 46 8.19 18.81 7.50
N THR A 47 8.46 18.40 8.74
CA THR A 47 9.62 17.55 9.08
C THR A 47 9.53 16.17 8.44
N ALA A 48 8.33 15.60 8.28
CA ALA A 48 8.15 14.33 7.58
C ALA A 48 8.48 14.47 6.09
N VAL A 49 8.04 15.56 5.44
CA VAL A 49 8.39 15.88 4.04
C VAL A 49 9.89 16.12 3.90
N GLU A 50 10.51 16.88 4.80
CA GLU A 50 11.95 17.14 4.81
C GLU A 50 12.77 15.86 5.03
N LYS A 51 12.35 14.97 5.95
CA LYS A 51 12.99 13.66 6.16
C LYS A 51 12.80 12.70 4.99
N LEU A 52 11.67 12.77 4.29
CA LEU A 52 11.43 11.97 3.08
C LEU A 52 12.35 12.43 1.94
N VAL A 53 12.62 13.74 1.87
CA VAL A 53 13.62 14.34 0.98
C VAL A 53 15.04 13.92 1.40
N GLU A 54 15.40 13.98 2.68
CA GLU A 54 16.73 13.54 3.18
C GLU A 54 17.01 12.05 3.00
N ASN A 55 16.04 11.16 3.22
CA ASN A 55 16.23 9.73 3.00
C ASN A 55 16.35 9.38 1.50
N LYS A 56 15.65 10.12 0.61
CA LYS A 56 15.88 10.04 -0.85
C LYS A 56 17.27 10.57 -1.25
N LEU A 57 17.90 11.42 -0.44
CA LEU A 57 19.23 12.00 -0.66
C LEU A 57 20.38 11.09 -0.19
N SER A 58 20.20 10.29 0.88
CA SER A 58 21.28 9.46 1.44
C SER A 58 21.66 8.25 0.58
N ASP A 59 20.71 7.71 -0.20
CA ASP A 59 20.95 6.54 -1.06
C ASP A 59 21.70 6.87 -2.37
N ASN A 60 21.93 8.15 -2.67
CA ASN A 60 22.49 8.61 -3.95
C ASN A 60 23.93 9.16 -3.88
N ARG A 61 24.75 8.77 -2.89
CA ARG A 61 26.19 9.10 -2.93
C ARG A 61 26.90 8.20 -3.95
N PRO A 62 27.48 8.74 -5.04
CA PRO A 62 28.22 7.92 -5.98
C PRO A 62 29.55 7.51 -5.34
N ALA A 63 29.81 6.20 -5.28
CA ALA A 63 31.17 5.69 -5.12
C ALA A 63 31.96 6.11 -6.36
N GLY A 64 33.06 6.85 -6.17
CA GLY A 64 33.89 7.35 -7.26
C GLY A 64 34.36 6.21 -8.17
N THR A 65 34.14 6.34 -9.47
CA THR A 65 34.80 5.51 -10.47
C THR A 65 35.05 6.34 -11.72
N GLU A 66 36.29 6.29 -12.20
CA GLU A 66 36.80 7.04 -13.35
C GLU A 66 36.06 6.67 -14.65
N ASN A 67 35.78 7.69 -15.47
CA ASN A 67 35.09 7.58 -16.75
C ASN A 67 35.92 6.85 -17.83
N PRO A 68 35.35 5.90 -18.58
CA PRO A 68 35.74 5.64 -19.95
C PRO A 68 34.89 6.47 -20.92
N GLU A 69 35.54 7.04 -21.94
CA GLU A 69 34.97 7.91 -22.97
C GLU A 69 33.66 7.39 -23.60
N VAL A 70 32.59 8.19 -23.50
CA VAL A 70 31.34 7.97 -24.23
C VAL A 70 31.48 8.52 -25.65
N LYS A 71 31.45 7.62 -26.65
CA LYS A 71 31.30 8.00 -28.06
C LYS A 71 29.93 8.65 -28.27
N GLY A 72 29.96 9.91 -28.68
CA GLY A 72 28.77 10.74 -28.90
C GLY A 72 27.77 10.14 -29.88
N VAL A 73 26.54 9.96 -29.40
CA VAL A 73 25.35 9.78 -30.24
C VAL A 73 24.99 11.15 -30.81
N LYS A 74 24.92 11.26 -32.14
CA LYS A 74 24.54 12.51 -32.83
C LYS A 74 23.09 12.91 -32.44
N PRO A 75 22.80 14.19 -32.17
CA PRO A 75 21.42 14.64 -31.96
C PRO A 75 20.59 14.41 -33.22
N CYS A 76 19.39 13.84 -33.08
CA CYS A 76 18.40 13.81 -34.16
C CYS A 76 18.04 15.25 -34.55
N ALA A 77 18.33 15.63 -35.79
CA ALA A 77 18.06 16.97 -36.30
C ALA A 77 16.56 17.27 -36.27
N GLY A 78 16.13 18.23 -35.44
CA GLY A 78 14.77 18.80 -35.47
C GLY A 78 13.97 18.77 -34.17
N HIS A 79 14.47 18.18 -33.08
CA HIS A 79 13.73 18.09 -31.81
C HIS A 79 14.06 19.25 -30.84
N ALA A 80 13.05 19.77 -30.13
CA ALA A 80 13.17 20.78 -29.07
C ALA A 80 14.02 22.00 -29.46
N THR A 81 13.85 22.50 -30.68
CA THR A 81 14.56 23.68 -31.22
C THR A 81 13.90 25.00 -30.82
N THR A 82 12.63 24.97 -30.43
CA THR A 82 11.81 26.11 -30.00
C THR A 82 11.55 26.01 -28.51
N LEU A 83 11.99 26.99 -27.74
CA LEU A 83 11.75 27.10 -26.29
C LEU A 83 10.30 27.52 -26.01
N ALA A 84 9.37 26.61 -26.28
CA ALA A 84 7.95 26.75 -25.99
C ALA A 84 7.32 25.35 -25.91
N TYR A 85 6.13 25.27 -25.31
CA TYR A 85 5.26 24.11 -25.43
C TYR A 85 4.06 24.46 -26.33
N LYS A 86 3.45 23.44 -26.92
CA LYS A 86 2.21 23.60 -27.69
C LYS A 86 1.12 22.73 -27.08
N HIS A 87 -0.09 23.27 -27.02
CA HIS A 87 -1.27 22.54 -26.63
C HIS A 87 -1.99 22.00 -27.86
N VAL A 88 -2.49 20.77 -27.79
CA VAL A 88 -3.24 20.10 -28.86
C VAL A 88 -4.35 19.23 -28.28
N GLU A 89 -5.42 19.05 -29.04
CA GLU A 89 -6.50 18.12 -28.71
C GLU A 89 -6.38 16.87 -29.59
N GLU A 90 -6.65 15.68 -29.02
CA GLU A 90 -6.64 14.40 -29.70
C GLU A 90 -8.02 13.74 -29.54
N THR A 91 -8.70 13.56 -30.67
CA THR A 91 -10.06 13.00 -30.71
C THR A 91 -10.12 11.70 -31.50
N TRP A 92 -11.14 10.89 -31.22
CA TRP A 92 -11.35 9.62 -31.92
C TRP A 92 -11.90 9.85 -33.33
N ASP A 93 -11.18 9.38 -34.35
CA ASP A 93 -11.67 9.37 -35.73
C ASP A 93 -12.32 8.02 -36.05
N ASP A 94 -13.66 8.01 -36.12
CA ASP A 94 -14.47 6.83 -36.46
C ASP A 94 -14.16 6.23 -37.84
N LYS A 95 -13.57 6.99 -38.77
CA LYS A 95 -13.22 6.49 -40.11
C LYS A 95 -11.94 5.68 -40.09
N THR A 96 -10.98 6.06 -39.25
CA THR A 96 -9.67 5.39 -39.19
C THR A 96 -9.52 4.47 -37.99
N PHE A 97 -10.52 4.45 -37.09
CA PHE A 97 -10.49 3.74 -35.81
C PHE A 97 -9.23 4.05 -35.01
N LYS A 98 -8.80 5.31 -35.06
CA LYS A 98 -7.58 5.81 -34.41
C LYS A 98 -7.83 7.20 -33.85
N TYR A 99 -7.16 7.49 -32.75
CA TYR A 99 -7.04 8.84 -32.23
C TYR A 99 -6.20 9.71 -33.18
N LYS A 100 -6.64 10.94 -33.42
CA LYS A 100 -5.96 11.93 -34.25
C LYS A 100 -5.95 13.28 -33.57
N ILE A 101 -4.82 13.97 -33.71
CA ILE A 101 -4.67 15.34 -33.27
C ILE A 101 -5.55 16.24 -34.15
N VAL A 102 -6.45 16.98 -33.53
CA VAL A 102 -7.33 17.96 -34.18
C VAL A 102 -6.59 19.30 -34.21
N GLU A 103 -6.61 19.93 -35.38
CA GLU A 103 -6.01 21.25 -35.55
C GLU A 103 -6.92 22.30 -34.91
N ASP A 104 -6.37 23.08 -33.97
CA ASP A 104 -7.00 24.33 -33.58
C ASP A 104 -6.92 25.30 -34.77
N ASN A 105 -8.01 26.00 -35.08
CA ASN A 105 -8.24 26.76 -36.33
C ASN A 105 -7.29 27.96 -36.54
N GLN A 106 -6.13 28.02 -35.89
CA GLN A 106 -5.16 29.12 -35.98
C GLN A 106 -3.71 28.74 -36.28
N SER A 107 -3.34 27.47 -36.48
CA SER A 107 -2.01 27.17 -37.07
C SER A 107 -1.91 25.78 -37.67
N SER A 108 -1.53 25.71 -38.96
CA SER A 108 -1.07 24.49 -39.62
C SER A 108 -0.09 23.76 -38.71
N VAL A 109 -0.18 22.42 -38.60
CA VAL A 109 0.75 21.61 -37.81
C VAL A 109 2.17 21.78 -38.38
N GLY A 110 2.87 22.82 -37.92
CA GLY A 110 4.31 22.87 -37.93
C GLY A 110 4.83 21.66 -37.16
N ASN A 111 6.05 21.23 -37.47
CA ASN A 111 6.66 20.05 -36.87
C ASN A 111 6.56 20.12 -35.32
N LEU A 112 5.66 19.34 -34.72
CA LEU A 112 5.41 19.34 -33.27
C LEU A 112 6.66 18.95 -32.47
N ASP A 113 7.60 18.24 -33.11
CA ASP A 113 8.86 17.87 -32.48
C ASP A 113 9.76 19.08 -32.23
N GLN A 114 9.50 20.24 -32.86
CA GLN A 114 10.27 21.47 -32.63
C GLN A 114 10.08 22.04 -31.21
N PHE A 115 8.96 21.76 -30.55
CA PHE A 115 8.66 22.26 -29.20
C PHE A 115 9.39 21.43 -28.14
N VAL A 116 9.56 21.98 -26.94
CA VAL A 116 10.22 21.27 -25.82
C VAL A 116 9.37 20.09 -25.35
N PHE A 117 8.08 20.31 -25.23
CA PHE A 117 7.05 19.29 -24.98
C PHE A 117 5.72 19.74 -25.58
N VAL A 118 4.79 18.80 -25.74
CA VAL A 118 3.42 19.05 -26.23
C VAL A 118 2.43 18.55 -25.20
N THR A 119 1.45 19.38 -24.84
CA THR A 119 0.35 18.98 -23.97
C THR A 119 -0.80 18.54 -24.85
N ARG A 120 -1.21 17.27 -24.71
CA ARG A 120 -2.18 16.60 -25.57
C ARG A 120 -3.37 16.14 -24.75
N ASP A 121 -4.52 16.73 -25.03
CA ASP A 121 -5.78 16.34 -24.41
C ASP A 121 -6.43 15.22 -25.20
N ARG A 122 -6.45 14.02 -24.64
CA ARG A 122 -7.17 12.89 -25.22
C ARG A 122 -8.58 12.86 -24.65
N ILE A 123 -9.56 13.00 -25.53
CA ILE A 123 -10.98 12.86 -25.18
C ILE A 123 -11.39 11.40 -25.39
N ASP A 124 -11.75 10.71 -24.32
CA ASP A 124 -12.17 9.32 -24.40
C ASP A 124 -13.46 9.20 -25.23
N ARG A 125 -13.45 8.28 -26.20
CA ARG A 125 -14.56 8.09 -27.14
C ARG A 125 -15.90 7.83 -26.44
N ARG A 126 -15.89 7.09 -25.33
CA ARG A 126 -17.12 6.60 -24.69
C ARG A 126 -17.63 7.56 -23.62
N THR A 127 -16.73 7.97 -22.73
CA THR A 127 -17.07 8.81 -21.57
C THR A 127 -17.07 10.30 -21.92
N GLN A 128 -16.36 10.69 -22.98
CA GLN A 128 -16.02 12.09 -23.28
C GLN A 128 -15.16 12.74 -22.19
N ASP A 129 -14.61 11.95 -21.27
CA ASP A 129 -13.69 12.43 -20.25
C ASP A 129 -12.36 12.82 -20.91
N LYS A 130 -11.77 13.87 -20.37
CA LYS A 130 -10.56 14.49 -20.88
C LYS A 130 -9.37 14.04 -20.03
N THR A 131 -8.37 13.41 -20.67
CA THR A 131 -7.09 13.07 -20.04
C THR A 131 -5.96 13.80 -20.74
N THR A 132 -5.21 14.61 -20.00
CA THR A 132 -4.08 15.37 -20.55
C THR A 132 -2.78 14.60 -20.41
N PHE A 133 -2.06 14.46 -21.53
CA PHE A 133 -0.75 13.86 -21.62
C PHE A 133 0.31 14.90 -21.96
N ILE A 134 1.53 14.72 -21.48
CA ILE A 134 2.71 15.50 -21.81
C ILE A 134 3.61 14.64 -22.69
N ASP A 135 3.68 14.98 -23.97
CA ASP A 135 4.58 14.34 -24.95
C ASP A 135 5.94 15.05 -24.91
N VAL A 136 6.95 14.38 -24.35
CA VAL A 136 8.26 14.97 -24.08
C VAL A 136 9.15 14.85 -25.31
N LYS A 137 9.61 15.99 -25.85
CA LYS A 137 10.48 16.04 -27.04
C LYS A 137 11.92 16.35 -26.69
N SER A 138 12.15 17.09 -25.60
CA SER A 138 13.49 17.37 -25.10
C SER A 138 14.13 16.13 -24.44
N PRO A 139 15.34 15.72 -24.87
CA PRO A 139 16.08 14.64 -24.23
C PRO A 139 16.40 14.89 -22.76
N VAL A 140 16.66 16.14 -22.40
CA VAL A 140 16.98 16.56 -21.02
C VAL A 140 15.79 16.34 -20.11
N LEU A 141 14.61 16.85 -20.50
CA LEU A 141 13.38 16.65 -19.74
C LEU A 141 13.04 15.17 -19.62
N ARG A 142 13.22 14.42 -20.71
CA ARG A 142 13.01 12.97 -20.70
C ARG A 142 13.87 12.30 -19.64
N ASP A 143 15.16 12.64 -19.56
CA ASP A 143 16.09 12.01 -18.62
C ASP A 143 15.79 12.44 -17.17
N VAL A 144 15.41 13.70 -16.94
CA VAL A 144 14.92 14.17 -15.62
C VAL A 144 13.63 13.47 -15.21
N LEU A 145 12.66 13.31 -16.11
CA LEU A 145 11.41 12.62 -15.83
C LEU A 145 11.62 11.12 -15.58
N ARG A 146 12.57 10.48 -16.29
CA ARG A 146 12.99 9.09 -16.02
C ARG A 146 13.59 8.93 -14.64
N GLU A 147 14.37 9.90 -14.19
CA GLU A 147 14.92 9.93 -12.82
C GLU A 147 13.80 10.08 -11.79
N GLY A 148 12.92 11.07 -11.96
CA GLY A 148 11.81 11.33 -11.03
C GLY A 148 10.78 10.20 -10.95
N CYS A 149 10.51 9.52 -12.07
CA CYS A 149 9.54 8.43 -12.16
C CYS A 149 10.17 7.03 -12.02
N ARG A 150 11.46 6.92 -11.66
CA ARG A 150 12.20 5.64 -11.67
C ARG A 150 11.51 4.52 -10.87
N ASP A 151 10.91 4.89 -9.74
CA ASP A 151 10.26 3.95 -8.83
C ASP A 151 8.75 3.82 -9.07
N PHE A 152 8.19 4.51 -10.06
CA PHE A 152 6.74 4.49 -10.31
C PHE A 152 6.37 3.21 -11.06
N ARG A 153 5.56 2.36 -10.43
CA ARG A 153 5.05 1.13 -11.04
C ARG A 153 3.90 1.46 -11.99
N GLY A 154 3.94 0.91 -13.20
CA GLY A 154 2.90 1.13 -14.22
C GLY A 154 3.24 2.20 -15.26
N ILE A 155 4.39 2.86 -15.15
CA ILE A 155 4.82 3.92 -16.06
C ILE A 155 6.13 3.53 -16.73
N SER A 156 6.21 3.74 -18.05
CA SER A 156 7.43 3.48 -18.82
C SER A 156 7.76 4.69 -19.70
N LEU A 157 8.91 5.29 -19.43
CA LEU A 157 9.46 6.42 -20.20
C LEU A 157 10.64 5.98 -21.08
N ALA A 158 10.74 4.69 -21.40
CA ALA A 158 11.88 4.11 -22.11
C ALA A 158 12.04 4.58 -23.57
N GLY A 159 10.95 5.04 -24.20
CA GLY A 159 10.98 5.57 -25.57
C GLY A 159 11.76 6.88 -25.69
N ASP A 160 12.18 7.22 -26.91
CA ASP A 160 12.95 8.44 -27.19
C ASP A 160 12.17 9.73 -26.99
N THR A 161 10.85 9.69 -27.26
CA THR A 161 9.89 10.78 -27.00
C THR A 161 8.72 10.22 -26.18
N PRO A 162 8.91 9.99 -24.88
CA PRO A 162 7.87 9.36 -24.07
C PRO A 162 6.70 10.31 -23.84
N SER A 163 5.55 9.70 -23.58
CA SER A 163 4.32 10.38 -23.17
C SER A 163 4.00 10.00 -21.73
N ILE A 164 3.63 10.98 -20.92
CA ILE A 164 3.27 10.79 -19.51
C ILE A 164 1.98 11.53 -19.21
N GLU A 165 1.11 10.96 -18.38
CA GLU A 165 -0.12 11.65 -17.96
C GLU A 165 0.23 12.84 -17.04
N GLN A 166 -0.46 13.97 -17.21
CA GLN A 166 -0.19 15.21 -16.46
C GLN A 166 -0.32 14.98 -14.94
N ASN A 167 -1.32 14.22 -14.49
CA ASN A 167 -1.53 13.90 -13.07
C ASN A 167 -0.36 13.10 -12.45
N VAL A 168 0.35 12.29 -13.24
CA VAL A 168 1.57 11.62 -12.74
C VAL A 168 2.65 12.65 -12.43
N VAL A 169 2.78 13.65 -13.30
CA VAL A 169 3.80 14.70 -13.17
C VAL A 169 3.57 15.56 -11.92
N PHE A 170 2.31 15.70 -11.48
CA PHE A 170 1.98 16.32 -10.19
C PHE A 170 2.77 15.68 -9.04
N HIS A 171 2.90 14.35 -8.99
CA HIS A 171 3.56 13.67 -7.87
C HIS A 171 5.08 13.85 -7.84
N ILE A 172 5.70 14.30 -8.93
CA ILE A 172 7.14 14.59 -8.99
C ILE A 172 7.43 16.10 -8.99
N ARG A 173 6.42 16.97 -8.83
CA ARG A 173 6.60 18.43 -8.89
C ARG A 173 7.65 18.96 -7.91
N SER A 174 7.70 18.42 -6.69
CA SER A 174 8.71 18.77 -5.69
C SER A 174 10.13 18.38 -6.13
N PHE A 175 10.28 17.21 -6.76
CA PHE A 175 11.55 16.77 -7.35
C PHE A 175 11.97 17.69 -8.51
N LEU A 176 11.02 18.08 -9.36
CA LEU A 176 11.30 18.98 -10.49
C LEU A 176 11.72 20.38 -10.01
N ARG A 177 11.06 20.94 -8.98
CA ARG A 177 11.47 22.20 -8.32
C ARG A 177 12.88 22.11 -7.75
N TYR A 178 13.17 21.04 -7.01
CA TYR A 178 14.51 20.82 -6.46
C TYR A 178 15.58 20.72 -7.57
N ARG A 179 15.28 19.99 -8.65
CA ARG A 179 16.20 19.86 -9.79
C ARG A 179 16.42 21.20 -10.50
N ARG A 180 15.38 22.03 -10.60
CA ARG A 180 15.46 23.40 -11.12
C ARG A 180 16.44 24.23 -10.31
N ASP A 181 16.31 24.21 -8.99
CA ASP A 181 17.06 25.09 -8.08
C ASP A 181 18.52 24.63 -7.87
N THR A 182 18.83 23.36 -8.13
CA THR A 182 20.18 22.77 -7.99
C THR A 182 21.03 22.84 -9.25
N ILE A 183 20.45 23.12 -10.43
CA ILE A 183 21.23 23.25 -11.67
C ILE A 183 22.04 24.54 -11.63
N VAL A 184 23.37 24.41 -11.69
CA VAL A 184 24.28 25.55 -11.87
C VAL A 184 24.12 26.05 -13.31
N ALA A 185 23.51 27.23 -13.47
CA ALA A 185 23.12 27.80 -14.77
C ALA A 185 24.28 27.99 -15.78
N GLU A 186 25.53 28.02 -15.31
CA GLU A 186 26.71 28.36 -16.12
C GLU A 186 27.18 27.23 -17.04
N GLN A 187 26.88 25.96 -16.74
CA GLN A 187 27.39 24.83 -17.53
C GLN A 187 26.42 24.36 -18.62
N ASP A 188 25.12 24.69 -18.51
CA ASP A 188 24.06 24.07 -19.31
C ASP A 188 22.77 24.93 -19.43
N ALA A 189 22.91 26.21 -19.81
CA ALA A 189 21.82 27.20 -19.85
C ALA A 189 20.57 26.76 -20.63
N MET A 190 20.73 26.03 -21.75
CA MET A 190 19.59 25.51 -22.52
C MET A 190 18.82 24.43 -21.74
N ASN A 191 19.53 23.52 -21.08
CA ASN A 191 18.92 22.44 -20.30
C ASN A 191 18.13 23.01 -19.12
N HIS A 192 18.68 24.03 -18.47
CA HIS A 192 17.99 24.77 -17.41
C HIS A 192 16.73 25.48 -17.94
N SER A 193 16.79 26.09 -19.12
CA SER A 193 15.61 26.76 -19.71
C SER A 193 14.46 25.79 -20.04
N HIS A 194 14.77 24.58 -20.51
CA HIS A 194 13.76 23.56 -20.79
C HIS A 194 13.07 23.08 -19.50
N LEU A 195 13.86 22.87 -18.44
CA LEU A 195 13.32 22.48 -17.13
C LEU A 195 12.48 23.59 -16.51
N ASN A 196 12.95 24.84 -16.56
CA ASN A 196 12.21 26.00 -16.09
C ASN A 196 10.84 26.09 -16.78
N LEU A 197 10.80 25.94 -18.11
CA LEU A 197 9.56 25.96 -18.87
C LEU A 197 8.55 24.89 -18.40
N LEU A 198 9.04 23.66 -18.14
CA LEU A 198 8.18 22.59 -17.64
C LEU A 198 7.69 22.85 -16.21
N VAL A 199 8.58 23.32 -15.33
CA VAL A 199 8.22 23.64 -13.94
C VAL A 199 7.20 24.76 -13.88
N ASP A 200 7.40 25.85 -14.62
CA ASP A 200 6.47 26.99 -14.66
C ASP A 200 5.08 26.55 -15.17
N TYR A 201 5.04 25.68 -16.18
CA TYR A 201 3.80 25.08 -16.67
C TYR A 201 3.10 24.27 -15.57
N ILE A 202 3.79 23.31 -14.94
CA ILE A 202 3.23 22.46 -13.88
C ILE A 202 2.73 23.30 -12.70
N GLU A 203 3.52 24.29 -12.27
CA GLU A 203 3.14 25.18 -11.16
C GLU A 203 1.88 25.98 -11.48
N THR A 204 1.76 26.48 -12.72
CA THR A 204 0.56 27.22 -13.16
C THR A 204 -0.67 26.31 -13.19
N GLU A 205 -0.55 25.12 -13.79
CA GLU A 205 -1.65 24.18 -13.98
C GLU A 205 -2.19 23.63 -12.66
N PHE A 206 -1.28 23.29 -11.74
CA PHE A 206 -1.65 22.65 -10.47
C PHE A 206 -1.79 23.64 -9.31
N HIS A 207 -1.66 24.95 -9.55
CA HIS A 207 -1.76 25.96 -8.49
C HIS A 207 -3.05 25.84 -7.68
N SER A 208 -4.20 25.79 -8.36
CA SER A 208 -5.51 25.66 -7.72
C SER A 208 -5.68 24.34 -6.96
N ILE A 209 -5.16 23.24 -7.52
CA ILE A 209 -5.19 21.91 -6.91
C ILE A 209 -4.32 21.88 -5.65
N ASP A 210 -3.11 22.45 -5.69
CA ASP A 210 -2.23 22.55 -4.53
C ASP A 210 -2.88 23.38 -3.40
N GLU A 211 -3.53 24.50 -3.73
CA GLU A 211 -4.24 25.34 -2.76
C GLU A 211 -5.43 24.60 -2.10
N GLU A 212 -6.26 23.94 -2.91
CA GLU A 212 -7.40 23.17 -2.43
C GLU A 212 -6.96 21.98 -1.57
N LEU A 213 -5.97 21.21 -2.04
CA LEU A 213 -5.43 20.06 -1.33
C LEU A 213 -4.80 20.49 0.00
N ALA A 214 -4.05 21.59 0.03
CA ALA A 214 -3.48 22.13 1.27
C ALA A 214 -4.59 22.55 2.26
N GLY A 215 -5.62 23.24 1.78
CA GLY A 215 -6.75 23.67 2.59
C GLY A 215 -7.55 22.51 3.21
N LEU A 216 -7.71 21.41 2.47
CA LEU A 216 -8.38 20.19 2.92
C LEU A 216 -7.50 19.36 3.86
N ALA A 217 -6.22 19.18 3.52
CA ALA A 217 -5.28 18.38 4.30
C ALA A 217 -5.06 18.92 5.71
N ILE A 218 -5.07 20.25 5.90
CA ILE A 218 -5.00 20.88 7.24
C ILE A 218 -6.14 20.41 8.15
N LYS A 219 -7.33 20.18 7.57
CA LYS A 219 -8.52 19.71 8.30
C LYS A 219 -8.62 18.18 8.37
N ASN A 220 -7.61 17.46 7.87
CA ASN A 220 -7.65 16.02 7.68
C ASN A 220 -8.82 15.56 6.80
N GLU A 221 -9.19 16.35 5.79
CA GLU A 221 -10.28 16.10 4.86
C GLU A 221 -9.77 15.93 3.42
N ILE A 222 -10.60 15.35 2.55
CA ILE A 222 -10.36 15.22 1.12
C ILE A 222 -11.69 15.12 0.36
N THR A 223 -11.73 15.55 -0.90
CA THR A 223 -12.85 15.34 -1.83
C THR A 223 -12.58 14.13 -2.72
N PHE A 224 -13.63 13.55 -3.31
CA PHE A 224 -13.45 12.39 -4.19
C PHE A 224 -12.55 12.71 -5.40
N ASP A 225 -12.75 13.88 -6.01
CA ASP A 225 -12.03 14.33 -7.21
C ASP A 225 -10.53 14.57 -6.97
N LEU A 226 -10.12 14.76 -5.71
CA LEU A 226 -8.71 14.96 -5.32
C LEU A 226 -8.06 13.70 -4.72
N LEU A 227 -8.75 12.55 -4.73
CA LEU A 227 -8.17 11.30 -4.22
C LEU A 227 -6.88 10.92 -4.96
N TRP A 228 -6.83 11.12 -6.29
CA TRP A 228 -5.64 10.81 -7.07
C TRP A 228 -4.42 11.63 -6.60
N ALA A 229 -4.62 12.87 -6.17
CA ALA A 229 -3.57 13.75 -5.67
C ALA A 229 -3.13 13.39 -4.24
N LEU A 230 -4.01 12.79 -3.43
CA LEU A 230 -3.72 12.37 -2.05
C LEU A 230 -2.71 11.21 -1.98
N PHE A 231 -2.82 10.25 -2.90
CA PHE A 231 -2.00 9.04 -2.93
C PHE A 231 -0.77 9.23 -3.81
N GLU A 232 0.36 9.57 -3.20
CA GLU A 232 1.62 9.60 -3.92
C GLU A 232 2.08 8.16 -4.29
N PRO A 233 2.70 7.96 -5.45
CA PRO A 233 3.27 6.66 -5.80
C PRO A 233 4.28 6.21 -4.75
N ASN A 234 4.22 4.92 -4.39
CA ASN A 234 4.97 4.30 -3.31
C ASN A 234 4.62 4.77 -1.90
N GLU A 235 3.54 5.53 -1.74
CA GLU A 235 3.06 5.92 -0.42
C GLU A 235 2.60 4.71 0.39
N LYS A 236 2.89 4.75 1.69
CA LYS A 236 2.40 3.77 2.68
C LYS A 236 0.93 4.01 2.91
N VAL A 237 0.08 3.06 2.52
CA VAL A 237 -1.37 3.14 2.64
C VAL A 237 -1.85 2.17 3.70
N LEU A 238 -2.54 2.69 4.72
CA LEU A 238 -3.23 1.88 5.71
C LEU A 238 -4.57 1.39 5.14
N THR A 239 -4.87 0.12 5.35
CA THR A 239 -6.18 -0.47 5.07
C THR A 239 -6.41 -1.65 6.03
N THR A 240 -7.48 -2.41 5.84
CA THR A 240 -7.80 -3.58 6.67
C THR A 240 -7.92 -4.84 5.82
N CYS A 241 -7.59 -5.99 6.41
CA CYS A 241 -7.89 -7.29 5.81
C CYS A 241 -9.42 -7.47 5.74
N PRO A 242 -10.04 -7.69 4.56
CA PRO A 242 -11.49 -7.84 4.45
C PRO A 242 -12.06 -8.97 5.31
N GLY A 243 -11.30 -10.06 5.46
CA GLY A 243 -11.71 -11.24 6.21
C GLY A 243 -11.58 -11.10 7.73
N THR A 244 -10.43 -10.66 8.23
CA THR A 244 -10.16 -10.60 9.67
C THR A 244 -10.44 -9.24 10.30
N GLY A 245 -10.51 -8.18 9.49
CA GLY A 245 -10.56 -6.78 9.94
C GLY A 245 -9.23 -6.25 10.49
N SER A 246 -8.17 -7.07 10.50
CA SER A 246 -6.86 -6.67 11.02
C SER A 246 -6.26 -5.55 10.16
N PRO A 247 -5.60 -4.55 10.77
CA PRO A 247 -4.93 -3.50 10.02
C PRO A 247 -3.78 -4.09 9.21
N ARG A 248 -3.51 -3.47 8.06
CA ARG A 248 -2.36 -3.78 7.21
C ARG A 248 -1.87 -2.52 6.51
N CYS A 249 -0.58 -2.46 6.20
CA CYS A 249 -0.03 -1.44 5.30
C CYS A 249 0.32 -2.07 3.96
N VAL A 250 0.15 -1.29 2.89
CA VAL A 250 0.52 -1.61 1.51
C VAL A 250 1.21 -0.41 0.88
N LEU A 251 1.92 -0.59 -0.22
CA LEU A 251 2.46 0.51 -1.02
C LEU A 251 1.55 0.82 -2.20
N HIS A 252 1.25 2.09 -2.40
CA HIS A 252 0.49 2.56 -3.56
C HIS A 252 1.30 2.44 -4.86
N ASN A 253 0.67 1.97 -5.94
CA ASN A 253 1.26 1.97 -7.29
C ASN A 253 0.71 3.14 -8.11
N TYR A 254 -0.59 3.06 -8.43
CA TYR A 254 -1.36 4.05 -9.18
C TYR A 254 -2.85 3.88 -8.83
N CYS A 255 -3.68 4.84 -9.19
CA CYS A 255 -5.12 4.75 -9.09
C CYS A 255 -5.82 5.07 -10.41
N GLU A 256 -7.03 4.56 -10.55
CA GLU A 256 -7.90 4.83 -11.69
C GLU A 256 -9.36 4.93 -11.22
N GLU A 257 -10.15 5.78 -11.84
CA GLU A 257 -11.59 5.78 -11.63
C GLU A 257 -12.23 4.59 -12.35
N GLY A 258 -13.22 4.00 -11.69
CA GLY A 258 -13.99 2.88 -12.20
C GLY A 258 -15.47 3.06 -11.92
N GLU A 259 -16.29 2.27 -12.62
CA GLU A 259 -17.73 2.24 -12.50
C GLU A 259 -18.20 0.80 -12.33
N GLU A 260 -19.10 0.57 -11.37
CA GLU A 260 -19.78 -0.72 -11.16
C GLU A 260 -20.89 -0.93 -12.20
N MET A 261 -21.44 -2.15 -12.27
CA MET A 261 -22.53 -2.46 -13.20
C MET A 261 -23.82 -1.65 -12.93
N ASP A 262 -23.99 -1.15 -11.71
CA ASP A 262 -25.13 -0.33 -11.30
C ASP A 262 -24.91 1.19 -11.55
N GLY A 263 -23.77 1.57 -12.12
CA GLY A 263 -23.39 2.96 -12.39
C GLY A 263 -22.67 3.66 -11.23
N SER A 264 -22.44 2.97 -10.11
CA SER A 264 -21.73 3.55 -8.96
C SER A 264 -20.25 3.74 -9.28
N LYS A 265 -19.76 4.98 -9.14
CA LYS A 265 -18.34 5.31 -9.31
C LYS A 265 -17.50 4.92 -8.09
N PHE A 266 -16.24 4.58 -8.32
CA PHE A 266 -15.25 4.33 -7.28
C PHE A 266 -13.84 4.66 -7.77
N MET A 267 -12.94 4.97 -6.84
CA MET A 267 -11.51 5.05 -7.10
C MET A 267 -10.89 3.68 -6.80
N ARG A 268 -10.21 3.08 -7.79
CA ARG A 268 -9.47 1.83 -7.63
C ARG A 268 -8.01 2.14 -7.35
N LEU A 269 -7.52 1.71 -6.21
CA LEU A 269 -6.10 1.78 -5.87
C LEU A 269 -5.46 0.44 -6.23
N ASP A 270 -4.46 0.47 -7.11
CA ASP A 270 -3.54 -0.65 -7.30
C ASP A 270 -2.41 -0.51 -6.27
N THR A 271 -2.17 -1.58 -5.52
CA THR A 271 -1.23 -1.58 -4.40
C THR A 271 -0.40 -2.84 -4.40
N ARG A 272 0.71 -2.82 -3.66
CA ARG A 272 1.59 -3.98 -3.48
C ARG A 272 2.02 -4.16 -2.03
N PHE A 273 2.37 -5.38 -1.68
CA PHE A 273 2.75 -5.78 -0.32
C PHE A 273 3.66 -7.01 -0.38
N LEU A 274 4.33 -7.33 0.72
CA LEU A 274 5.15 -8.54 0.83
C LEU A 274 4.31 -9.69 1.36
N GLY A 275 4.15 -10.74 0.57
CA GLY A 275 3.34 -11.90 0.90
C GLY A 275 4.08 -13.20 0.68
N THR A 276 3.50 -14.28 1.16
CA THR A 276 3.93 -15.63 0.82
C THR A 276 2.79 -16.30 0.08
N ASP A 277 3.13 -16.78 -1.11
CA ASP A 277 2.53 -18.00 -1.59
C ASP A 277 3.20 -19.07 -0.70
N GLY A 278 2.59 -20.06 -0.07
CA GLY A 278 3.29 -21.00 0.83
C GLY A 278 4.61 -21.69 0.38
N LYS A 279 5.17 -21.40 -0.80
CA LYS A 279 6.51 -21.82 -1.25
C LYS A 279 7.47 -20.64 -1.42
N ILE A 280 6.98 -19.48 -1.84
CA ILE A 280 7.79 -18.31 -2.19
C ILE A 280 7.30 -17.09 -1.42
N PHE A 281 8.24 -16.39 -0.78
CA PHE A 281 8.03 -15.05 -0.24
C PHE A 281 8.44 -14.00 -1.27
N GLY A 282 7.60 -12.99 -1.48
CA GLY A 282 7.88 -11.93 -2.43
C GLY A 282 6.77 -10.89 -2.52
N GLU A 283 6.79 -10.12 -3.61
CA GLU A 283 5.84 -9.03 -3.82
C GLU A 283 4.51 -9.58 -4.39
N ALA A 284 3.42 -9.20 -3.76
CA ALA A 284 2.06 -9.47 -4.20
C ALA A 284 1.33 -8.16 -4.46
N THR A 285 0.40 -8.16 -5.42
CA THR A 285 -0.47 -7.00 -5.68
C THR A 285 -1.85 -7.18 -5.06
N ASN A 286 -2.47 -6.07 -4.69
CA ASN A 286 -3.83 -6.00 -4.18
C ASN A 286 -4.55 -4.78 -4.75
N ARG A 287 -5.87 -4.88 -4.92
CA ARG A 287 -6.71 -3.79 -5.41
C ARG A 287 -7.71 -3.39 -4.34
N ILE A 288 -7.78 -2.09 -4.04
CA ILE A 288 -8.68 -1.54 -3.04
C ILE A 288 -9.65 -0.59 -3.74
N LYS A 289 -10.93 -0.66 -3.39
CA LYS A 289 -11.95 0.26 -3.90
C LYS A 289 -12.28 1.30 -2.83
N ILE A 290 -12.25 2.57 -3.19
CA ILE A 290 -12.80 3.67 -2.41
C ILE A 290 -14.09 4.09 -3.13
N PRO A 291 -15.28 3.77 -2.58
CA PRO A 291 -16.55 4.18 -3.19
C PRO A 291 -16.66 5.70 -3.28
N HIS A 292 -17.35 6.19 -4.32
CA HIS A 292 -17.65 7.61 -4.45
C HIS A 292 -18.34 8.16 -3.19
N PHE A 293 -17.99 9.39 -2.83
CA PHE A 293 -18.64 10.11 -1.75
C PHE A 293 -18.83 11.60 -2.09
N PRO A 294 -19.97 12.19 -1.69
CA PRO A 294 -20.22 13.59 -1.93
C PRO A 294 -19.47 14.49 -0.93
N GLY A 295 -18.91 15.59 -1.44
CA GLY A 295 -18.27 16.62 -0.63
C GLY A 295 -16.95 16.20 0.02
N ALA A 296 -16.49 17.02 0.96
CA ALA A 296 -15.31 16.74 1.76
C ALA A 296 -15.60 15.65 2.81
N ARG A 297 -14.68 14.70 2.94
CA ARG A 297 -14.73 13.61 3.92
C ARG A 297 -13.39 13.52 4.63
N ARG A 298 -13.41 13.16 5.91
CA ARG A 298 -12.21 12.86 6.67
C ARG A 298 -11.37 11.76 6.02
N ILE A 299 -10.06 11.98 5.90
CA ILE A 299 -9.12 11.05 5.26
C ILE A 299 -9.08 9.72 6.01
N ASP A 300 -9.09 9.76 7.34
CA ASP A 300 -9.02 8.57 8.19
C ASP A 300 -10.31 7.74 8.25
N PHE A 301 -11.39 8.18 7.59
CA PHE A 301 -12.64 7.43 7.42
C PHE A 301 -12.71 6.70 6.07
N LEU A 302 -11.71 6.86 5.22
CA LEU A 302 -11.65 6.14 3.95
C LEU A 302 -11.29 4.66 4.18
N PRO A 303 -11.74 3.73 3.32
CA PRO A 303 -11.36 2.31 3.39
C PRO A 303 -9.85 2.06 3.27
N ALA A 304 -9.16 3.00 2.63
CA ALA A 304 -7.71 3.07 2.55
C ALA A 304 -7.28 4.53 2.48
N TYR A 305 -6.20 4.87 3.18
CA TYR A 305 -5.64 6.23 3.21
C TYR A 305 -4.15 6.23 3.55
N PRO A 306 -3.40 7.29 3.21
CA PRO A 306 -1.98 7.36 3.54
C PRO A 306 -1.75 7.26 5.05
N LEU A 307 -0.87 6.36 5.47
CA LEU A 307 -0.64 5.99 6.87
C LEU A 307 -0.33 7.22 7.74
N ARG A 308 0.34 8.23 7.18
CA ARG A 308 0.68 9.51 7.84
C ARG A 308 -0.52 10.28 8.41
N PHE A 309 -1.73 10.05 7.90
CA PHE A 309 -2.96 10.68 8.40
C PHE A 309 -3.63 9.91 9.54
N HIS A 310 -3.06 8.77 9.97
CA HIS A 310 -3.58 8.04 11.11
C HIS A 310 -3.28 8.77 12.42
N HIS A 311 -4.31 9.00 13.24
CA HIS A 311 -4.22 9.72 14.53
C HIS A 311 -3.10 9.22 15.47
N ASN A 312 -2.92 7.90 15.57
CA ASN A 312 -1.88 7.25 16.38
C ASN A 312 -0.81 6.63 15.47
N TYR A 313 -0.22 7.42 14.56
CA TYR A 313 0.77 6.94 13.58
C TYR A 313 1.87 6.04 14.21
N ASP A 314 2.49 6.50 15.30
CA ASP A 314 3.62 5.81 15.93
C ASP A 314 3.22 4.43 16.50
N GLU A 315 2.00 4.31 17.00
CA GLU A 315 1.47 3.07 17.55
C GLU A 315 1.14 2.05 16.46
N ILE A 316 0.38 2.47 15.44
CA ILE A 316 -0.01 1.59 14.34
C ILE A 316 1.20 1.17 13.50
N PHE A 317 2.18 2.06 13.33
CA PHE A 317 3.43 1.73 12.64
C PHE A 317 4.16 0.59 13.36
N ARG A 318 4.36 0.72 14.67
CA ARG A 318 5.04 -0.29 15.49
C ARG A 318 4.27 -1.62 15.50
N GLU A 319 2.94 -1.57 15.63
CA GLU A 319 2.09 -2.77 15.57
C GLU A 319 2.24 -3.50 14.23
N LEU A 320 2.20 -2.78 13.12
CA LEU A 320 2.33 -3.36 11.78
C LEU A 320 3.73 -3.94 11.53
N VAL A 321 4.79 -3.27 12.00
CA VAL A 321 6.16 -3.80 11.92
C VAL A 321 6.29 -5.09 12.75
N GLU A 322 5.76 -5.11 13.97
CA GLU A 322 5.77 -6.31 14.82
C GLU A 322 4.99 -7.47 14.18
N ASN A 323 3.81 -7.18 13.61
CA ASN A 323 3.04 -8.14 12.84
C ASN A 323 3.82 -8.66 11.63
N GLY A 324 4.57 -7.80 10.93
CA GLY A 324 5.44 -8.20 9.83
C GLY A 324 6.56 -9.14 10.26
N ARG A 325 7.25 -8.84 11.37
CA ARG A 325 8.26 -9.74 11.94
C ARG A 325 7.65 -11.10 12.31
N ARG A 326 6.46 -11.08 12.91
CA ARG A 326 5.73 -12.29 13.28
C ARG A 326 5.32 -13.09 12.03
N PHE A 327 4.86 -12.43 10.97
CA PHE A 327 4.54 -13.05 9.69
C PHE A 327 5.74 -13.83 9.12
N ILE A 328 6.92 -13.22 9.14
CA ILE A 328 8.16 -13.87 8.68
C ILE A 328 8.55 -15.04 9.60
N SER A 329 8.44 -14.90 10.92
CA SER A 329 8.76 -15.99 11.86
C SER A 329 7.84 -17.21 11.72
N LEU A 330 6.64 -17.01 11.17
CA LEU A 330 5.66 -18.05 10.92
C LEU A 330 5.86 -18.77 9.58
N HIS A 331 6.98 -18.52 8.89
CA HIS A 331 7.34 -19.27 7.71
C HIS A 331 7.55 -20.76 8.06
N GLY A 332 6.99 -21.65 7.24
CA GLY A 332 7.00 -23.09 7.49
C GLY A 332 5.77 -23.56 8.27
N SER A 333 5.95 -24.63 9.05
CA SER A 333 4.87 -25.32 9.76
C SER A 333 4.96 -25.11 11.27
N HIS A 334 3.92 -24.51 11.88
CA HIS A 334 3.89 -24.18 13.32
C HIS A 334 2.58 -24.56 14.01
N HIS A 335 2.66 -25.28 15.13
CA HIS A 335 1.51 -25.62 15.98
C HIS A 335 1.33 -24.55 17.06
N LEU A 336 0.26 -23.76 16.95
CA LEU A 336 0.07 -22.52 17.70
C LEU A 336 -1.35 -22.39 18.26
N GLN A 337 -1.56 -21.36 19.07
CA GLN A 337 -2.87 -20.97 19.59
C GLN A 337 -3.38 -19.75 18.82
N TYR A 338 -4.69 -19.70 18.57
CA TYR A 338 -5.34 -18.57 17.91
C TYR A 338 -6.60 -18.13 18.66
N ARG A 339 -6.82 -16.81 18.71
CA ARG A 339 -8.06 -16.25 19.23
C ARG A 339 -8.47 -14.99 18.47
N GLY A 340 -9.41 -15.13 17.54
CA GLY A 340 -9.92 -14.00 16.76
C GLY A 340 -10.77 -14.43 15.57
N PHE A 341 -11.01 -13.50 14.64
CA PHE A 341 -11.67 -13.82 13.38
C PHE A 341 -10.68 -14.37 12.36
N ALA A 342 -10.97 -15.54 11.82
CA ALA A 342 -10.32 -16.14 10.66
C ALA A 342 -11.35 -16.22 9.52
N PHE A 343 -10.92 -16.53 8.30
CA PHE A 343 -11.86 -16.65 7.18
C PHE A 343 -11.42 -17.69 6.15
N CYS A 344 -12.35 -18.09 5.30
CA CYS A 344 -12.10 -18.81 4.05
C CYS A 344 -12.99 -18.21 2.96
N PHE A 345 -12.85 -18.70 1.73
CA PHE A 345 -13.77 -18.37 0.65
C PHE A 345 -14.77 -19.51 0.45
N ASP A 346 -16.01 -19.20 0.09
CA ASP A 346 -16.99 -20.19 -0.39
C ASP A 346 -16.80 -20.48 -1.89
N ASP A 347 -17.67 -21.33 -2.44
CA ASP A 347 -17.61 -21.76 -3.84
C ASP A 347 -17.91 -20.60 -4.81
N GLU A 348 -18.60 -19.56 -4.34
CA GLU A 348 -18.88 -18.31 -5.05
C GLU A 348 -17.70 -17.31 -4.98
N GLY A 349 -16.69 -17.59 -4.15
CA GLY A 349 -15.53 -16.71 -3.95
C GLY A 349 -15.77 -15.60 -2.93
N GLU A 350 -16.82 -15.68 -2.13
CA GLU A 350 -17.16 -14.73 -1.09
C GLU A 350 -16.50 -15.10 0.25
N ILE A 351 -16.23 -14.08 1.06
CA ILE A 351 -15.52 -14.24 2.33
C ILE A 351 -16.46 -14.78 3.42
N VAL A 352 -16.14 -15.94 3.95
CA VAL A 352 -16.84 -16.57 5.09
C VAL A 352 -16.02 -16.42 6.36
N LYS A 353 -16.43 -15.48 7.22
CA LYS A 353 -15.78 -15.21 8.51
C LYS A 353 -16.13 -16.26 9.58
N ARG A 354 -15.17 -16.62 10.41
CA ARG A 354 -15.30 -17.56 11.53
C ARG A 354 -14.53 -17.05 12.75
N HIS A 355 -15.19 -16.94 13.88
CA HIS A 355 -14.47 -16.77 15.14
C HIS A 355 -13.82 -18.09 15.53
N VAL A 356 -12.52 -18.08 15.79
CA VAL A 356 -11.73 -19.24 16.21
C VAL A 356 -11.11 -18.91 17.56
N ASP A 357 -11.28 -19.82 18.51
CA ASP A 357 -10.60 -19.81 19.81
C ASP A 357 -10.09 -21.24 20.06
N GLY A 358 -8.81 -21.47 19.81
CA GLY A 358 -8.24 -22.82 19.90
C GLY A 358 -6.92 -23.01 19.16
N ARG A 359 -6.50 -24.28 19.10
CA ARG A 359 -5.26 -24.69 18.45
C ARG A 359 -5.37 -24.63 16.93
N ILE A 360 -4.34 -24.12 16.30
CA ILE A 360 -4.19 -24.05 14.85
C ILE A 360 -2.86 -24.65 14.42
N MET A 361 -2.81 -25.16 13.20
CA MET A 361 -1.56 -25.43 12.50
C MET A 361 -1.40 -24.36 11.42
N VAL A 362 -0.39 -23.50 11.52
CA VAL A 362 0.05 -22.69 10.39
C VAL A 362 0.83 -23.59 9.44
N ASP A 363 0.26 -23.93 8.30
CA ASP A 363 0.88 -24.80 7.30
C ASP A 363 0.42 -24.37 5.90
N PRO A 364 1.12 -23.39 5.29
CA PRO A 364 0.75 -22.88 3.98
C PRO A 364 0.83 -23.94 2.88
N VAL A 365 1.73 -24.92 2.99
CA VAL A 365 1.89 -25.98 1.98
C VAL A 365 0.72 -26.95 2.07
N GLY A 366 0.46 -27.51 3.25
CA GLY A 366 -0.65 -28.44 3.47
C GLY A 366 -2.00 -27.78 3.19
N PHE A 367 -2.18 -26.50 3.54
CA PHE A 367 -3.37 -25.74 3.17
C PHE A 367 -3.63 -25.78 1.67
N ARG A 368 -2.60 -25.54 0.85
CA ARG A 368 -2.73 -25.43 -0.61
C ARG A 368 -3.01 -26.76 -1.28
N GLU A 369 -2.36 -27.82 -0.79
CA GLU A 369 -2.61 -29.17 -1.31
C GLU A 369 -4.07 -29.57 -1.13
N HIS A 370 -4.70 -29.14 -0.03
CA HIS A 370 -6.10 -29.42 0.26
C HIS A 370 -7.08 -28.42 -0.37
N ASN A 371 -6.63 -27.19 -0.66
CA ASN A 371 -7.47 -26.11 -1.19
C ASN A 371 -6.85 -25.49 -2.46
N PRO A 372 -6.74 -26.24 -3.57
CA PRO A 372 -6.10 -25.76 -4.79
C PRO A 372 -6.83 -24.59 -5.46
N GLY A 373 -8.14 -24.46 -5.22
CA GLY A 373 -8.97 -23.37 -5.74
C GLY A 373 -8.99 -22.10 -4.87
N HIS A 374 -8.30 -22.10 -3.71
CA HIS A 374 -8.26 -20.93 -2.83
C HIS A 374 -7.60 -19.74 -3.57
N PRO A 375 -8.19 -18.53 -3.53
CA PRO A 375 -7.61 -17.34 -4.17
C PRO A 375 -6.17 -17.10 -3.74
N GLN A 376 -5.27 -16.91 -4.71
CA GLN A 376 -3.85 -16.67 -4.43
C GLN A 376 -3.43 -15.28 -4.90
N PRO A 377 -2.74 -14.50 -4.04
CA PRO A 377 -1.96 -13.38 -4.52
C PRO A 377 -0.91 -13.93 -5.49
N THR A 378 -0.79 -13.32 -6.67
CA THR A 378 0.32 -13.66 -7.57
C THR A 378 1.59 -13.08 -6.97
N VAL A 379 2.36 -13.92 -6.28
CA VAL A 379 3.63 -13.52 -5.67
C VAL A 379 4.73 -13.59 -6.72
N ARG A 380 5.42 -12.47 -6.92
CA ARG A 380 6.60 -12.39 -7.78
C ARG A 380 7.83 -12.40 -6.90
N ASN A 381 8.84 -13.17 -7.30
CA ASN A 381 10.16 -13.05 -6.70
C ASN A 381 10.57 -11.58 -6.75
N VAL A 382 10.93 -11.03 -5.60
CA VAL A 382 11.63 -9.76 -5.56
C VAL A 382 12.99 -10.05 -6.18
N ASN A 383 13.19 -9.68 -7.45
CA ASN A 383 14.55 -9.50 -7.93
C ASN A 383 15.09 -8.34 -7.09
N PRO A 384 16.12 -8.54 -6.25
CA PRO A 384 16.79 -7.42 -5.63
C PRO A 384 17.18 -6.46 -6.75
N ILE A 385 17.00 -5.16 -6.53
CA ILE A 385 17.66 -4.17 -7.38
C ILE A 385 19.12 -4.60 -7.45
N GLN A 386 19.55 -5.03 -8.63
CA GLN A 386 20.84 -5.63 -8.86
C GLN A 386 21.87 -4.49 -8.85
N GLU A 387 22.31 -4.07 -7.66
CA GLU A 387 23.41 -3.11 -7.54
C GLU A 387 24.78 -3.74 -7.81
N THR A 388 24.88 -5.05 -8.10
CA THR A 388 26.13 -5.63 -8.63
C THR A 388 25.89 -6.76 -9.63
N PRO A 389 26.63 -6.81 -10.76
CA PRO A 389 26.56 -7.92 -11.71
C PRO A 389 27.38 -9.10 -11.19
N ARG A 390 26.73 -10.22 -10.87
CA ARG A 390 27.40 -11.52 -10.66
C ARG A 390 26.60 -12.65 -11.31
N PRO A 391 27.29 -13.74 -11.71
CA PRO A 391 26.92 -14.53 -12.86
C PRO A 391 25.71 -15.44 -12.61
N SER A 392 25.00 -15.65 -13.71
CA SER A 392 23.77 -16.39 -13.87
C SER A 392 23.94 -17.90 -13.68
N ASN A 393 23.53 -18.39 -12.52
CA ASN A 393 23.19 -19.81 -12.31
C ASN A 393 22.64 -20.02 -10.89
N TRP A 394 21.33 -19.81 -10.69
CA TRP A 394 20.64 -20.31 -9.49
C TRP A 394 19.19 -20.70 -9.79
N THR A 395 18.93 -22.00 -9.70
CA THR A 395 17.63 -22.60 -9.42
C THR A 395 17.64 -22.93 -7.93
N GLY A 396 16.91 -22.19 -7.08
CA GLY A 396 17.07 -22.34 -5.63
C GLY A 396 15.91 -21.83 -4.80
N SER A 397 15.36 -22.75 -4.01
CA SER A 397 14.53 -22.56 -2.83
C SER A 397 15.15 -21.56 -1.84
N PHE A 398 14.30 -20.85 -1.09
CA PHE A 398 14.68 -19.94 -0.01
C PHE A 398 15.69 -20.60 0.95
N SER A 399 16.92 -20.09 1.01
CA SER A 399 17.75 -20.14 2.21
C SER A 399 17.72 -18.74 2.84
N SER A 400 17.50 -18.68 4.16
CA SER A 400 17.29 -17.47 4.95
C SER A 400 18.54 -16.54 5.07
N GLU A 401 19.53 -16.64 4.17
CA GLU A 401 20.86 -16.03 4.37
C GLU A 401 21.18 -14.81 3.48
N THR A 402 20.29 -14.35 2.60
CA THR A 402 20.67 -13.32 1.60
C THR A 402 19.80 -12.07 1.50
N VAL A 403 18.75 -11.91 2.31
CA VAL A 403 17.93 -10.68 2.34
C VAL A 403 17.79 -10.17 3.77
N VAL A 404 18.49 -9.07 4.09
CA VAL A 404 18.32 -8.36 5.37
C VAL A 404 17.15 -7.40 5.21
N LEU A 405 15.98 -7.78 5.73
CA LEU A 405 14.78 -6.94 5.72
C LEU A 405 14.94 -5.77 6.71
N GLN A 406 14.53 -4.57 6.29
CA GLN A 406 14.43 -3.38 7.13
C GLN A 406 13.03 -3.26 7.74
N ASP A 407 12.86 -2.34 8.71
CA ASP A 407 11.58 -2.09 9.38
C ASP A 407 10.48 -1.70 8.38
N GLU A 408 10.85 -0.96 7.33
CA GLU A 408 9.97 -0.59 6.23
C GLU A 408 9.46 -1.78 5.41
N ASP A 409 10.24 -2.86 5.31
CA ASP A 409 9.82 -4.08 4.63
C ASP A 409 8.80 -4.86 5.48
N PHE A 410 9.05 -4.95 6.79
CA PHE A 410 8.12 -5.60 7.73
C PHE A 410 6.77 -4.89 7.76
N LEU A 411 6.76 -3.56 7.66
CA LEU A 411 5.54 -2.75 7.66
C LEU A 411 4.52 -3.22 6.59
N ILE A 412 5.00 -3.64 5.42
CA ILE A 412 4.16 -4.00 4.27
C ILE A 412 3.96 -5.52 4.13
N CYS A 413 4.28 -6.31 5.16
CA CYS A 413 4.01 -7.74 5.15
C CYS A 413 2.51 -8.07 5.18
N GLY A 414 2.17 -9.28 4.71
CA GLY A 414 0.81 -9.80 4.71
C GLY A 414 0.24 -9.89 6.13
N PRO A 415 -1.05 -9.55 6.34
CA PRO A 415 -1.67 -9.59 7.66
C PRO A 415 -2.12 -10.99 8.09
N THR A 416 -2.11 -11.97 7.17
CA THR A 416 -2.68 -13.30 7.38
C THR A 416 -1.71 -14.41 6.99
N VAL A 417 -1.84 -15.55 7.66
CA VAL A 417 -1.16 -16.81 7.31
C VAL A 417 -2.18 -17.91 7.07
N LEU A 418 -1.82 -18.86 6.22
CA LEU A 418 -2.65 -20.00 5.84
C LEU A 418 -2.46 -21.16 6.81
N GLY A 419 -3.55 -21.82 7.22
CA GLY A 419 -3.43 -22.96 8.11
C GLY A 419 -4.72 -23.74 8.35
N PHE A 420 -4.67 -24.65 9.32
CA PHE A 420 -5.76 -25.53 9.72
C PHE A 420 -6.21 -25.27 11.16
N CYS A 421 -7.51 -25.08 11.36
CA CYS A 421 -8.13 -24.99 12.68
C CYS A 421 -8.52 -26.39 13.17
N HIS A 422 -7.98 -26.83 14.32
CA HIS A 422 -8.25 -28.16 14.87
C HIS A 422 -9.69 -28.31 15.38
N GLY A 423 -10.18 -27.32 16.13
CA GLY A 423 -11.53 -27.35 16.71
C GLY A 423 -12.63 -27.32 15.64
N GLY A 424 -12.43 -26.50 14.61
CA GLY A 424 -13.36 -26.36 13.49
C GLY A 424 -13.16 -27.38 12.36
N LYS A 425 -12.02 -28.10 12.35
CA LYS A 425 -11.58 -29.00 11.27
C LYS A 425 -11.66 -28.36 9.88
N LYS A 426 -11.19 -27.12 9.77
CA LYS A 426 -11.26 -26.32 8.54
C LYS A 426 -9.94 -25.62 8.27
N PHE A 427 -9.63 -25.51 6.97
CA PHE A 427 -8.58 -24.65 6.48
C PHE A 427 -9.07 -23.21 6.46
N LEU A 428 -8.32 -22.30 7.07
CA LEU A 428 -8.66 -20.88 7.20
C LEU A 428 -7.41 -20.00 7.03
N GLU A 429 -7.63 -18.73 6.72
CA GLU A 429 -6.65 -17.66 6.87
C GLU A 429 -6.77 -17.04 8.27
N PHE A 430 -5.64 -16.96 8.96
CA PHE A 430 -5.54 -16.47 10.34
C PHE A 430 -4.79 -15.14 10.38
N ALA A 431 -5.32 -14.16 11.10
CA ALA A 431 -4.61 -12.91 11.30
C ALA A 431 -3.37 -13.12 12.17
N VAL A 432 -2.22 -12.62 11.70
CA VAL A 432 -0.94 -12.77 12.42
C VAL A 432 -1.02 -12.18 13.84
N ALA A 433 -1.70 -11.04 13.98
CA ALA A 433 -1.88 -10.33 15.25
C ALA A 433 -2.59 -11.15 16.35
N TYR A 434 -3.33 -12.19 15.98
CA TYR A 434 -4.13 -12.99 16.91
C TYR A 434 -3.56 -14.40 17.16
N ILE A 435 -2.36 -14.66 16.66
CA ILE A 435 -1.62 -15.90 16.89
C ILE A 435 -0.78 -15.75 18.16
N SER A 436 -0.66 -16.81 18.94
CA SER A 436 0.15 -16.88 20.16
C SER A 436 0.74 -18.28 20.34
N ASP A 437 1.77 -18.39 21.17
CA ASP A 437 2.32 -19.69 21.54
C ASP A 437 1.34 -20.46 22.43
N ILE A 438 1.37 -21.78 22.30
CA ILE A 438 0.50 -22.64 23.11
C ILE A 438 1.00 -22.61 24.55
N THR A 439 0.14 -22.18 25.47
CA THR A 439 0.39 -22.31 26.90
C THR A 439 0.08 -23.74 27.34
N TRP A 440 1.12 -24.57 27.47
CA TRP A 440 1.00 -25.93 27.96
C TRP A 440 0.91 -25.95 29.48
N MET A 441 -0.07 -26.67 30.03
CA MET A 441 -0.15 -26.89 31.48
C MET A 441 0.94 -27.88 31.91
N PRO A 442 1.76 -27.57 32.94
CA PRO A 442 2.79 -28.49 33.43
C PRO A 442 2.21 -29.84 33.90
N SER A 443 0.98 -29.84 34.44
CA SER A 443 0.27 -31.04 34.88
C SER A 443 -0.35 -31.85 33.74
N SER A 444 -0.22 -31.41 32.48
CA SER A 444 -0.92 -32.05 31.35
C SER A 444 -0.60 -33.54 31.22
N TYR A 445 0.61 -33.99 31.59
CA TYR A 445 0.96 -35.41 31.63
C TYR A 445 0.27 -36.16 32.80
N ASP A 446 0.19 -35.54 33.97
CA ASP A 446 -0.43 -36.12 35.16
C ASP A 446 -1.94 -36.25 34.99
N ASP A 447 -2.57 -35.30 34.31
CA ASP A 447 -4.02 -35.24 34.10
C ASP A 447 -4.54 -36.21 33.03
N VAL A 448 -3.67 -36.72 32.15
CA VAL A 448 -4.05 -37.71 31.12
C VAL A 448 -4.60 -38.97 31.79
N ARG A 449 -5.80 -39.43 31.43
CA ARG A 449 -6.40 -40.62 32.05
C ARG A 449 -6.05 -41.90 31.29
N ILE A 450 -4.78 -42.31 31.36
CA ILE A 450 -4.32 -43.61 30.85
C ILE A 450 -3.57 -44.37 31.96
N PRO A 451 -3.55 -45.72 31.95
CA PRO A 451 -2.82 -46.53 32.91
C PRO A 451 -1.37 -46.07 33.12
N ASP A 452 -0.91 -46.00 34.37
CA ASP A 452 0.43 -45.50 34.72
C ASP A 452 1.57 -46.23 34.02
N ALA A 453 1.39 -47.54 33.76
CA ALA A 453 2.37 -48.32 33.01
C ALA A 453 2.52 -47.82 31.56
N GLN A 454 1.40 -47.48 30.90
CA GLN A 454 1.40 -46.92 29.55
C GLN A 454 1.94 -45.49 29.56
N LYS A 455 1.54 -44.65 30.53
CA LYS A 455 2.10 -43.30 30.72
C LYS A 455 3.62 -43.33 30.80
N LYS A 456 4.17 -44.19 31.66
CA LYS A 456 5.62 -44.32 31.86
C LYS A 456 6.32 -44.80 30.61
N ALA A 457 5.72 -45.75 29.88
CA ALA A 457 6.27 -46.23 28.61
C ALA A 457 6.31 -45.12 27.55
N ILE A 458 5.22 -44.35 27.40
CA ILE A 458 5.15 -43.21 26.47
C ILE A 458 6.20 -42.16 26.83
N TRP A 459 6.31 -41.81 28.12
CA TRP A 459 7.29 -40.85 28.60
C TRP A 459 8.72 -41.31 28.34
N ALA A 460 9.05 -42.56 28.69
CA ALA A 460 10.37 -43.12 28.45
C ALA A 460 10.73 -43.17 26.96
N LEU A 461 9.79 -43.58 26.10
CA LEU A 461 9.98 -43.60 24.65
C LEU A 461 10.17 -42.20 24.07
N THR A 462 9.33 -41.25 24.51
CA THR A 462 9.41 -39.85 24.09
C THR A 462 10.75 -39.25 24.53
N HIS A 463 11.13 -39.44 25.80
CA HIS A 463 12.41 -38.95 26.29
C HIS A 463 13.57 -39.57 25.53
N ALA A 464 13.63 -40.88 25.37
CA ALA A 464 14.70 -41.54 24.62
C ALA A 464 14.80 -40.98 23.19
N TYR A 465 13.66 -40.79 22.52
CA TYR A 465 13.62 -40.26 21.16
C TYR A 465 14.09 -38.81 21.03
N PHE A 466 13.83 -37.96 22.03
CA PHE A 466 14.26 -36.56 22.03
C PHE A 466 15.60 -36.32 22.75
N SER A 467 16.19 -37.34 23.38
CA SER A 467 17.51 -37.24 24.06
C SER A 467 18.68 -37.65 23.15
N ASP A 468 18.43 -38.50 22.15
CA ASP A 468 19.45 -38.98 21.21
C ASP A 468 19.66 -37.99 20.06
N ASP A 469 20.50 -36.98 20.30
CA ASP A 469 21.04 -36.08 19.28
C ASP A 469 22.45 -36.52 18.79
N THR A 470 22.86 -37.78 19.05
CA THR A 470 24.18 -38.31 18.66
C THR A 470 24.11 -39.43 17.63
N GLU A 471 24.44 -39.07 16.38
CA GLU A 471 25.01 -39.86 15.26
C GLU A 471 24.36 -41.18 14.79
N ASN A 472 23.41 -41.80 15.50
CA ASN A 472 22.69 -43.02 15.05
C ASN A 472 21.17 -42.93 15.29
N GLY A 473 20.57 -41.78 14.94
CA GLY A 473 19.13 -41.58 15.09
C GLY A 473 18.31 -42.61 14.30
N LEU A 474 17.28 -43.19 14.94
CA LEU A 474 16.33 -44.14 14.36
C LEU A 474 15.91 -43.74 12.94
N GLU A 475 16.35 -44.50 11.94
CA GLU A 475 15.94 -44.32 10.55
C GLU A 475 14.47 -44.74 10.37
N ASP A 476 13.76 -43.97 9.56
CA ASP A 476 12.35 -44.18 9.30
C ASP A 476 12.15 -45.45 8.44
N ILE A 477 11.57 -46.49 9.04
CA ILE A 477 11.34 -47.80 8.39
C ILE A 477 10.27 -47.69 7.29
N VAL A 478 9.41 -46.66 7.35
CA VAL A 478 8.30 -46.47 6.42
C VAL A 478 8.54 -45.23 5.59
N GLN A 479 8.81 -45.41 4.30
CA GLN A 479 9.04 -44.30 3.38
C GLN A 479 7.86 -43.31 3.40
N GLY A 480 8.15 -42.05 3.74
CA GLY A 480 7.17 -40.96 3.78
C GLY A 480 6.48 -40.73 5.13
N LYS A 481 6.80 -41.49 6.18
CA LYS A 481 6.23 -41.28 7.53
C LYS A 481 6.92 -40.14 8.30
N GLY A 482 8.19 -39.88 8.00
CA GLY A 482 9.04 -38.96 8.74
C GLY A 482 9.47 -39.50 10.11
N ARG A 483 10.21 -38.69 10.87
CA ARG A 483 10.64 -38.96 12.26
C ARG A 483 9.51 -38.82 13.30
N GLY A 484 8.27 -39.06 12.92
CA GLY A 484 7.11 -38.93 13.80
C GLY A 484 6.90 -40.19 14.65
N ILE A 485 6.75 -40.03 15.97
CA ILE A 485 6.24 -41.10 16.84
C ILE A 485 4.72 -41.00 16.89
N ASN A 486 4.04 -42.10 16.53
CA ASN A 486 2.61 -42.26 16.72
C ASN A 486 2.37 -43.25 17.86
N PHE A 487 1.72 -42.79 18.93
CA PHE A 487 1.20 -43.66 19.97
C PHE A 487 -0.25 -44.01 19.64
N LEU A 488 -0.53 -45.31 19.45
CA LEU A 488 -1.90 -45.81 19.43
C LEU A 488 -2.28 -46.08 20.89
N LEU A 489 -3.09 -45.20 21.47
CA LEU A 489 -3.52 -45.27 22.87
C LEU A 489 -4.86 -45.99 23.03
#